data_AF-A0A8T8S9P6-F1
#
_entry.id   AF-A0A8T8S9P6-F1
#
_cell.length_a   1.000
_cell.length_b   1.000
_cell.length_c   1.000
_cell.angle_alpha   90.00
_cell.angle_beta   90.00
_cell.angle_gamma   90.00
#
_symmetry.space_group_name_H-M   'P 1'
#
loop_
_entity.id
_entity.type
_entity.pdbx_description
1 polymer ?
#
loop_
_entity_poly.entity_id
_entity_poly.type
_entity_poly.pdbx_seq_one_letter_code
_entity_poly.pdbx_strand_id
1 'polypeptide(L)'
;MQKLTHIDMFSGAGLFSAGFVDVGFEPVLAIDLAKEAVASYNLNLPPVAIAGSVTTFNEIPPADVLIAGPPCQGFSTLGRQDPLDVRNGLALEVPRWADACGASVVVIENVPPFLASPQWRELATALEAQGYVIDTWVLDAVEHGTPQLRRRAFTIASKVGALAKPVPSTERISAGHAIASPMPDEDPLHTWPIPRGVAAERIALIPEKGDKRDVMRLAPHLCPPSWVKVGCQATDVWGRIDPAAPANTIRCTFQNPSKGRYLHPTANRTL
;
A
#
# COMPACT_ATOMS: atom_id res chain seq x y z
N MET A 1 -32.42 -5.04 -6.39
CA MET A 1 -31.75 -4.98 -5.08
C MET A 1 -31.12 -3.62 -4.93
N GLN A 2 -31.20 -3.02 -3.76
CA GLN A 2 -30.47 -1.78 -3.45
C GLN A 2 -28.96 -2.10 -3.47
N LYS A 3 -28.16 -1.25 -4.12
CA LYS A 3 -26.70 -1.40 -4.08
C LYS A 3 -26.20 -1.11 -2.68
N LEU A 4 -25.25 -1.91 -2.20
CA LEU A 4 -24.53 -1.61 -0.97
C LEU A 4 -23.59 -0.43 -1.20
N THR A 5 -23.41 0.38 -0.16
CA THR A 5 -22.65 1.62 -0.20
C THR A 5 -21.41 1.53 0.67
N HIS A 6 -20.36 2.29 0.34
CA HIS A 6 -19.17 2.36 1.19
C HIS A 6 -18.54 3.76 1.29
N ILE A 7 -17.80 3.95 2.37
CA ILE A 7 -16.95 5.13 2.61
C ILE A 7 -15.49 4.70 2.70
N ASP A 8 -14.58 5.42 2.06
CA ASP A 8 -13.13 5.19 2.09
C ASP A 8 -12.38 6.27 2.89
N MET A 9 -11.96 5.94 4.12
CA MET A 9 -11.10 6.78 4.95
C MET A 9 -9.62 6.56 4.60
N PHE A 10 -8.87 7.65 4.49
CA PHE A 10 -7.46 7.59 4.05
C PHE A 10 -7.35 7.01 2.64
N SER A 11 -8.23 7.47 1.74
CA SER A 11 -8.52 6.80 0.48
C SER A 11 -7.32 6.71 -0.47
N GLY A 12 -6.31 7.56 -0.29
CA GLY A 12 -5.24 7.73 -1.25
C GLY A 12 -5.79 7.93 -2.66
N ALA A 13 -5.22 7.22 -3.63
CA ALA A 13 -5.67 7.22 -5.02
C ALA A 13 -6.86 6.27 -5.29
N GLY A 14 -7.47 5.68 -4.26
CA GLY A 14 -8.68 4.87 -4.38
C GLY A 14 -8.48 3.38 -4.59
N LEU A 15 -7.26 2.84 -4.42
CA LEU A 15 -7.00 1.41 -4.65
C LEU A 15 -7.84 0.48 -3.75
N PHE A 16 -8.18 0.90 -2.53
CA PHE A 16 -9.02 0.10 -1.65
C PHE A 16 -10.48 0.14 -2.12
N SER A 17 -11.01 1.34 -2.39
CA SER A 17 -12.34 1.57 -2.96
C SER A 17 -12.55 0.85 -4.30
N ALA A 18 -11.53 0.79 -5.18
CA ALA A 18 -11.62 0.14 -6.49
C ALA A 18 -12.09 -1.32 -6.38
N GLY A 19 -11.58 -2.10 -5.43
CA GLY A 19 -12.00 -3.49 -5.23
C GLY A 19 -13.48 -3.63 -4.83
N PHE A 20 -14.04 -2.65 -4.10
CA PHE A 20 -15.47 -2.61 -3.74
C PHE A 20 -16.33 -2.19 -4.93
N VAL A 21 -15.88 -1.19 -5.70
CA VAL A 21 -16.54 -0.73 -6.92
C VAL A 21 -16.64 -1.87 -7.95
N ASP A 22 -15.56 -2.62 -8.13
CA ASP A 22 -15.48 -3.74 -9.10
C ASP A 22 -16.51 -4.85 -8.81
N VAL A 23 -16.89 -5.04 -7.54
CA VAL A 23 -17.91 -6.02 -7.12
C VAL A 23 -19.29 -5.40 -6.92
N GLY A 24 -19.48 -4.13 -7.30
CA GLY A 24 -20.79 -3.49 -7.42
C GLY A 24 -21.22 -2.61 -6.23
N PHE A 25 -20.34 -2.32 -5.27
CA PHE A 25 -20.62 -1.35 -4.21
C PHE A 25 -20.55 0.08 -4.76
N GLU A 26 -21.35 0.96 -4.18
CA GLU A 26 -21.40 2.37 -4.54
C GLU A 26 -20.61 3.21 -3.52
N PRO A 27 -19.48 3.84 -3.93
CA PRO A 27 -18.75 4.73 -3.04
C PRO A 27 -19.57 6.01 -2.84
N VAL A 28 -19.86 6.37 -1.59
CA VAL A 28 -20.64 7.58 -1.26
C VAL A 28 -19.77 8.72 -0.70
N LEU A 29 -18.58 8.41 -0.20
CA LEU A 29 -17.59 9.38 0.25
C LEU A 29 -16.20 8.75 0.28
N ALA A 30 -15.18 9.51 -0.11
CA ALA A 30 -13.78 9.18 0.15
C ALA A 30 -13.03 10.39 0.69
N ILE A 31 -12.13 10.20 1.66
CA ILE A 31 -11.39 11.31 2.29
C ILE A 31 -9.89 11.00 2.30
N ASP A 32 -9.11 11.95 1.80
CA ASP A 32 -7.66 11.98 1.97
C ASP A 32 -7.15 13.43 2.13
N LEU A 33 -5.99 13.60 2.76
CA LEU A 33 -5.35 14.91 2.89
C LEU A 33 -4.62 15.32 1.59
N ALA A 34 -4.13 14.37 0.81
CA ALA A 34 -3.34 14.61 -0.39
C ALA A 34 -4.24 14.94 -1.59
N LYS A 35 -4.19 16.21 -2.03
CA LYS A 35 -5.01 16.70 -3.15
C LYS A 35 -4.74 15.94 -4.46
N GLU A 36 -3.49 15.53 -4.67
CA GLU A 36 -3.08 14.75 -5.84
C GLU A 36 -3.67 13.34 -5.80
N ALA A 37 -3.77 12.74 -4.62
CA ALA A 37 -4.37 11.43 -4.43
C ALA A 37 -5.89 11.49 -4.67
N VAL A 38 -6.56 12.51 -4.13
CA VAL A 38 -7.98 12.81 -4.38
C VAL A 38 -8.26 13.06 -5.86
N ALA A 39 -7.41 13.84 -6.53
CA ALA A 39 -7.53 14.06 -7.97
C ALA A 39 -7.41 12.75 -8.76
N SER A 40 -6.47 11.88 -8.37
CA SER A 40 -6.32 10.55 -8.98
C SER A 40 -7.54 9.65 -8.70
N TYR A 41 -8.06 9.63 -7.47
CA TYR A 41 -9.29 8.90 -7.14
C TYR A 41 -10.43 9.33 -8.06
N ASN A 42 -10.72 10.64 -8.12
CA ASN A 42 -11.86 11.18 -8.85
C ASN A 42 -11.72 11.07 -10.38
N LEU A 43 -10.51 10.84 -10.89
CA LEU A 43 -10.27 10.55 -12.30
C LEU A 43 -10.59 9.09 -12.65
N ASN A 44 -10.41 8.16 -11.71
CA ASN A 44 -10.47 6.72 -11.97
C ASN A 44 -11.72 6.03 -11.40
N LEU A 45 -12.37 6.62 -10.40
CA LEU A 45 -13.53 6.09 -9.70
C LEU A 45 -14.66 7.14 -9.67
N PRO A 46 -15.90 6.78 -9.29
CA PRO A 46 -16.97 7.77 -9.10
C PRO A 46 -16.48 8.93 -8.20
N PRO A 47 -16.64 10.20 -8.62
CA PRO A 47 -15.86 11.31 -8.08
C PRO A 47 -16.40 11.82 -6.74
N VAL A 48 -16.29 10.99 -5.71
CA VAL A 48 -16.76 11.26 -4.34
C VAL A 48 -15.63 11.55 -3.35
N ALA A 49 -14.37 11.61 -3.83
CA ALA A 49 -13.23 11.92 -2.97
C ALA A 49 -13.11 13.41 -2.71
N ILE A 50 -12.92 13.78 -1.45
CA ILE A 50 -12.76 15.15 -0.97
C ILE A 50 -11.41 15.27 -0.26
N ALA A 51 -10.68 16.34 -0.58
CA ALA A 51 -9.45 16.68 0.13
C ALA A 51 -9.80 17.25 1.51
N GLY A 52 -9.51 16.49 2.58
CA GLY A 52 -9.91 16.85 3.93
C GLY A 52 -9.22 16.01 5.01
N SER A 53 -9.25 16.51 6.25
CA SER A 53 -8.77 15.74 7.41
C SER A 53 -9.88 14.88 7.98
N VAL A 54 -9.61 13.58 8.16
CA VAL A 54 -10.52 12.67 8.86
C VAL A 54 -10.81 13.09 10.30
N THR A 55 -9.98 13.94 10.91
CA THR A 55 -10.16 14.41 12.29
C THR A 55 -11.11 15.60 12.41
N THR A 56 -11.32 16.36 11.32
CA THR A 56 -12.15 17.58 11.32
C THR A 56 -13.36 17.51 10.41
N PHE A 57 -13.42 16.51 9.52
CA PHE A 57 -14.53 16.33 8.61
C PHE A 57 -15.73 15.70 9.34
N ASN A 58 -16.91 16.31 9.15
CA ASN A 58 -18.14 15.98 9.89
C ASN A 58 -19.35 15.66 9.01
N GLU A 59 -19.30 15.96 7.70
CA GLU A 59 -20.39 15.71 6.75
C GLU A 59 -20.36 14.25 6.27
N ILE A 60 -20.49 13.31 7.21
CA ILE A 60 -20.34 11.87 6.96
C ILE A 60 -21.73 11.30 6.59
N PRO A 61 -21.95 10.85 5.34
CA PRO A 61 -23.22 10.25 4.94
C PRO A 61 -23.38 8.83 5.51
N PRO A 62 -24.60 8.28 5.53
CA PRO A 62 -24.81 6.87 5.84
C PRO A 62 -24.12 5.95 4.82
N ALA A 63 -23.58 4.81 5.29
CA ALA A 63 -23.01 3.79 4.42
C ALA A 63 -23.09 2.39 5.05
N ASP A 64 -23.15 1.35 4.22
CA ASP A 64 -23.18 -0.04 4.70
C ASP A 64 -21.80 -0.51 5.20
N VAL A 65 -20.73 -0.04 4.52
CA VAL A 65 -19.35 -0.42 4.80
C VAL A 65 -18.45 0.81 4.99
N LEU A 66 -17.61 0.79 6.02
CA LEU A 66 -16.52 1.73 6.20
C LEU A 66 -15.19 1.02 5.94
N ILE A 67 -14.41 1.50 4.99
CA ILE A 67 -13.04 1.02 4.77
C ILE A 67 -12.03 2.08 5.20
N ALA A 68 -10.91 1.65 5.77
CA ALA A 68 -9.88 2.56 6.25
C ALA A 68 -8.47 2.00 6.01
N GLY A 69 -7.57 2.83 5.48
CA GLY A 69 -6.14 2.55 5.41
C GLY A 69 -5.28 3.54 6.21
N PRO A 70 -5.35 3.57 7.56
CA PRO A 70 -4.67 4.57 8.37
C PRO A 70 -3.13 4.52 8.16
N PRO A 71 -2.44 5.66 8.26
CA PRO A 71 -0.99 5.71 8.04
C PRO A 71 -0.22 4.80 9.02
N CYS A 72 0.64 3.95 8.48
CA CYS A 72 1.40 2.93 9.22
C CYS A 72 2.80 3.36 9.70
N GLN A 73 3.13 4.66 9.63
CA GLN A 73 4.51 5.16 9.70
C GLN A 73 5.19 4.92 11.06
N GLY A 74 4.45 4.86 12.17
CA GLY A 74 4.99 4.49 13.48
C GLY A 74 5.13 2.97 13.73
N PHE A 75 4.54 2.11 12.90
CA PHE A 75 4.51 0.65 13.11
C PHE A 75 5.39 -0.15 12.14
N SER A 76 5.80 0.45 11.02
CA SER A 76 6.62 -0.20 10.01
C SER A 76 8.04 -0.51 10.52
N THR A 77 8.49 -1.75 10.32
CA THR A 77 9.85 -2.23 10.69
C THR A 77 10.98 -1.51 9.95
N LEU A 78 10.67 -0.80 8.87
CA LEU A 78 11.62 -0.03 8.06
C LEU A 78 11.54 1.49 8.33
N GLY A 79 10.59 1.92 9.17
CA GLY A 79 10.48 3.29 9.68
C GLY A 79 11.30 3.50 10.96
N ARG A 80 11.21 4.69 11.56
CA ARG A 80 11.87 4.98 12.86
C ARG A 80 11.18 4.28 14.04
N GLN A 81 10.05 3.59 13.81
CA GLN A 81 9.20 2.95 14.81
C GLN A 81 8.93 3.87 16.01
N ASP A 82 8.66 5.15 15.74
CA ASP A 82 8.44 6.14 16.79
C ASP A 82 7.04 5.92 17.40
N PRO A 83 6.94 5.47 18.67
CA PRO A 83 5.66 5.26 19.32
C PRO A 83 4.89 6.57 19.55
N LEU A 84 5.59 7.71 19.54
CA LEU A 84 5.04 9.06 19.77
C LEU A 84 4.59 9.74 18.47
N ASP A 85 4.66 9.06 17.34
CA ASP A 85 4.17 9.60 16.07
C ASP A 85 2.66 9.89 16.17
N VAL A 86 2.29 11.16 16.10
CA VAL A 86 0.90 11.65 16.17
C VAL A 86 -0.01 10.97 15.16
N ARG A 87 0.55 10.44 14.06
CA ARG A 87 -0.20 9.70 13.02
C ARG A 87 -0.72 8.36 13.52
N ASN A 88 -0.10 7.77 14.55
CA ASN A 88 -0.55 6.51 15.14
C ASN A 88 -1.94 6.62 15.77
N GLY A 89 -2.34 7.82 16.21
CA GLY A 89 -3.66 8.09 16.76
C GLY A 89 -4.76 8.19 15.71
N LEU A 90 -4.44 8.34 14.42
CA LEU A 90 -5.44 8.53 13.36
C LEU A 90 -6.33 7.30 13.16
N ALA A 91 -5.83 6.10 13.48
CA ALA A 91 -6.66 4.89 13.47
C ALA A 91 -7.82 4.97 14.47
N LEU A 92 -7.70 5.76 15.55
CA LEU A 92 -8.73 5.94 16.58
C LEU A 92 -9.88 6.86 16.13
N GLU A 93 -9.80 7.47 14.94
CA GLU A 93 -10.95 8.15 14.33
C GLU A 93 -11.95 7.16 13.73
N VAL A 94 -11.54 5.92 13.44
CA VAL A 94 -12.39 4.94 12.76
C VAL A 94 -13.69 4.65 13.53
N PRO A 95 -13.71 4.45 14.88
CA PRO A 95 -14.95 4.28 15.63
C PRO A 95 -15.90 5.48 15.52
N ARG A 96 -15.38 6.72 15.50
CA ARG A 96 -16.20 7.93 15.34
C ARG A 96 -16.90 7.95 13.99
N TRP A 97 -16.18 7.59 12.93
CA TRP A 97 -16.72 7.49 11.58
C TRP A 97 -17.71 6.34 11.45
N ALA A 98 -17.41 5.18 12.02
CA ALA A 98 -18.26 3.99 11.98
C ALA A 98 -19.63 4.23 12.65
N ASP A 99 -19.65 4.98 13.75
CA ASP A 99 -20.88 5.42 14.42
C ASP A 99 -21.64 6.45 13.56
N ALA A 100 -20.93 7.47 13.06
CA ALA A 100 -21.53 8.55 12.27
C ALA A 100 -22.18 8.07 10.95
N CYS A 101 -21.55 7.15 10.22
CA CYS A 101 -22.11 6.59 8.99
C CYS A 101 -23.06 5.40 9.22
N GLY A 102 -23.16 4.89 10.45
CA GLY A 102 -24.00 3.74 10.78
C GLY A 102 -23.56 2.43 10.11
N ALA A 103 -22.26 2.26 9.85
CA ALA A 103 -21.75 1.09 9.14
C ALA A 103 -22.15 -0.22 9.82
N SER A 104 -22.40 -1.24 8.99
CA SER A 104 -22.61 -2.62 9.43
C SER A 104 -21.32 -3.43 9.40
N VAL A 105 -20.36 -3.02 8.56
CA VAL A 105 -19.03 -3.63 8.44
C VAL A 105 -17.96 -2.55 8.39
N VAL A 106 -16.88 -2.74 9.13
CA VAL A 106 -15.68 -1.91 9.07
C VAL A 106 -14.49 -2.78 8.66
N VAL A 107 -13.73 -2.35 7.65
CA VAL A 107 -12.52 -3.04 7.17
C VAL A 107 -11.33 -2.12 7.29
N ILE A 108 -10.32 -2.53 8.06
CA ILE A 108 -9.14 -1.70 8.33
C ILE A 108 -7.91 -2.43 7.82
N GLU A 109 -7.19 -1.83 6.86
CA GLU A 109 -5.91 -2.35 6.37
C GLU A 109 -4.74 -1.71 7.13
N ASN A 110 -3.74 -2.53 7.46
CA ASN A 110 -2.47 -2.04 7.96
C ASN A 110 -1.31 -3.04 7.77
N VAL A 111 -0.12 -2.69 8.26
CA VAL A 111 1.01 -3.63 8.33
C VAL A 111 0.79 -4.66 9.45
N PRO A 112 1.28 -5.92 9.31
CA PRO A 112 1.07 -6.95 10.34
C PRO A 112 1.44 -6.58 11.79
N PRO A 113 2.53 -5.82 12.05
CA PRO A 113 2.86 -5.37 13.41
C PRO A 113 1.77 -4.52 14.08
N PHE A 114 0.87 -3.88 13.31
CA PHE A 114 -0.23 -3.09 13.86
C PHE A 114 -1.13 -3.91 14.79
N LEU A 115 -1.41 -5.17 14.46
CA LEU A 115 -2.26 -6.06 15.28
C LEU A 115 -1.70 -6.31 16.69
N ALA A 116 -0.39 -6.12 16.89
CA ALA A 116 0.25 -6.25 18.20
C ALA A 116 0.33 -4.92 18.98
N SER A 117 -0.04 -3.80 18.35
CA SER A 117 0.13 -2.45 18.91
C SER A 117 -0.92 -2.11 19.98
N PRO A 118 -0.60 -1.20 20.92
CA PRO A 118 -1.60 -0.63 21.84
C PRO A 118 -2.76 0.04 21.11
N GLN A 119 -2.48 0.73 20.00
CA GLN A 119 -3.48 1.46 19.21
C GLN A 119 -4.52 0.52 18.61
N TRP A 120 -4.11 -0.66 18.12
CA TRP A 120 -5.06 -1.66 17.65
C TRP A 120 -5.96 -2.17 18.78
N ARG A 121 -5.43 -2.39 20.00
CA ARG A 121 -6.26 -2.85 21.13
C ARG A 121 -7.30 -1.82 21.54
N GLU A 122 -6.91 -0.55 21.56
CA GLU A 122 -7.83 0.56 21.86
C GLU A 122 -8.92 0.68 20.79
N LEU A 123 -8.52 0.63 19.51
CA LEU A 123 -9.43 0.61 18.37
C LEU A 123 -10.42 -0.56 18.42
N ALA A 124 -9.93 -1.77 18.66
CA ALA A 124 -10.75 -2.98 18.77
C ALA A 124 -11.76 -2.85 19.92
N THR A 125 -11.31 -2.39 21.09
CA THR A 125 -12.17 -2.17 22.26
C THR A 125 -13.30 -1.17 21.95
N ALA A 126 -12.98 -0.08 21.24
CA ALA A 126 -13.98 0.92 20.86
C ALA A 126 -15.01 0.37 19.86
N LEU A 127 -14.58 -0.42 18.88
CA LEU A 127 -15.50 -1.05 17.92
C LEU A 127 -16.35 -2.15 18.58
N GLU A 128 -15.79 -2.98 19.46
CA GLU A 128 -16.55 -3.98 20.23
C GLU A 128 -17.62 -3.30 21.11
N ALA A 129 -17.29 -2.17 21.74
CA ALA A 129 -18.26 -1.37 22.50
C ALA A 129 -19.41 -0.81 21.63
N GLN A 130 -19.20 -0.65 20.33
CA GLN A 130 -20.22 -0.28 19.34
C GLN A 130 -21.01 -1.50 18.80
N GLY A 131 -20.75 -2.70 19.33
CA GLY A 131 -21.47 -3.93 18.98
C GLY A 131 -20.90 -4.70 17.79
N TYR A 132 -19.69 -4.38 17.33
CA TYR A 132 -19.03 -5.17 16.29
C TYR A 132 -18.39 -6.43 16.87
N VAL A 133 -18.46 -7.54 16.12
CA VAL A 133 -17.60 -8.71 16.33
C VAL A 133 -16.38 -8.58 15.43
N ILE A 134 -15.18 -8.77 15.99
CA ILE A 134 -13.92 -8.55 15.28
C ILE A 134 -13.26 -9.87 14.91
N ASP A 135 -12.80 -9.97 13.66
CA ASP A 135 -11.83 -10.96 13.20
C ASP A 135 -10.59 -10.25 12.60
N THR A 136 -9.46 -10.94 12.56
CA THR A 136 -8.21 -10.40 12.00
C THR A 136 -7.57 -11.37 11.02
N TRP A 137 -7.21 -10.86 9.85
CA TRP A 137 -6.59 -11.66 8.81
C TRP A 137 -5.24 -11.07 8.44
N VAL A 138 -4.23 -11.93 8.30
CA VAL A 138 -2.99 -11.57 7.60
C VAL A 138 -3.02 -12.28 6.25
N LEU A 139 -2.99 -11.49 5.17
CA LEU A 139 -3.06 -11.95 3.78
C LEU A 139 -1.81 -11.48 3.04
N ASP A 140 -1.31 -12.29 2.11
CA ASP A 140 -0.27 -11.89 1.16
C ASP A 140 -0.88 -11.70 -0.22
N ALA A 141 -0.69 -10.52 -0.84
CA ALA A 141 -1.26 -10.23 -2.16
C ALA A 141 -0.83 -11.24 -3.24
N VAL A 142 0.35 -11.86 -3.09
CA VAL A 142 0.83 -12.91 -4.00
C VAL A 142 -0.06 -14.15 -4.01
N GLU A 143 -0.75 -14.42 -2.91
CA GLU A 143 -1.70 -15.51 -2.76
C GLU A 143 -3.06 -15.15 -3.34
N HIS A 144 -3.25 -13.94 -3.85
CA HIS A 144 -4.52 -13.44 -4.40
C HIS A 144 -4.32 -12.80 -5.78
N GLY A 145 -3.40 -13.38 -6.58
CA GLY A 145 -3.22 -12.99 -8.00
C GLY A 145 -2.43 -11.71 -8.23
N THR A 146 -1.81 -11.12 -7.20
CA THR A 146 -0.93 -9.95 -7.40
C THR A 146 0.52 -10.39 -7.63
N PRO A 147 1.25 -9.84 -8.62
CA PRO A 147 2.65 -10.18 -8.91
C PRO A 147 3.64 -9.57 -7.90
N GLN A 148 3.30 -9.54 -6.62
CA GLN A 148 4.05 -8.85 -5.56
C GLN A 148 3.86 -9.54 -4.22
N LEU A 149 4.97 -9.76 -3.51
CA LEU A 149 4.99 -10.09 -2.09
C LEU A 149 4.55 -8.86 -1.29
N ARG A 150 3.36 -8.91 -0.70
CA ARG A 150 2.78 -7.80 0.07
C ARG A 150 1.86 -8.34 1.15
N ARG A 151 2.45 -8.66 2.29
CA ARG A 151 1.71 -9.04 3.50
C ARG A 151 1.06 -7.84 4.17
N ARG A 152 -0.23 -7.96 4.46
CA ARG A 152 -1.04 -6.94 5.16
C ARG A 152 -1.97 -7.58 6.17
N ALA A 153 -2.22 -6.85 7.24
CA ALA A 153 -3.22 -7.17 8.22
C ALA A 153 -4.53 -6.46 7.86
N PHE A 154 -5.62 -7.18 8.04
CA PHE A 154 -6.99 -6.69 7.89
C PHE A 154 -7.71 -6.92 9.21
N THR A 155 -8.26 -5.87 9.80
CA THR A 155 -9.23 -5.98 10.90
C THR A 155 -10.62 -5.91 10.29
N ILE A 156 -11.44 -6.92 10.57
CA ILE A 156 -12.80 -7.06 10.05
C ILE A 156 -13.75 -6.93 11.23
N ALA A 157 -14.40 -5.79 11.38
CA ALA A 157 -15.41 -5.56 12.41
C ALA A 157 -16.80 -5.67 11.78
N SER A 158 -17.65 -6.56 12.27
CA SER A 158 -18.93 -6.89 11.63
C SER A 158 -20.08 -6.95 12.63
N LYS A 159 -21.21 -6.30 12.30
CA LYS A 159 -22.50 -6.45 12.99
C LYS A 159 -23.40 -7.49 12.31
N VAL A 160 -23.02 -7.99 11.14
CA VAL A 160 -23.78 -8.97 10.35
C VAL A 160 -23.32 -10.42 10.57
N GLY A 161 -22.43 -10.63 11.55
CA GLY A 161 -21.85 -11.93 11.86
C GLY A 161 -20.46 -12.14 11.24
N ALA A 162 -19.89 -13.33 11.44
CA ALA A 162 -18.56 -13.67 10.98
C ALA A 162 -18.50 -13.72 9.44
N LEU A 163 -17.50 -13.06 8.87
CA LEU A 163 -17.23 -13.10 7.43
C LEU A 163 -16.18 -14.17 7.11
N ALA A 164 -16.31 -14.78 5.93
CA ALA A 164 -15.36 -15.79 5.49
C ALA A 164 -14.03 -15.15 5.07
N LYS A 165 -12.92 -15.66 5.61
CA LYS A 165 -11.58 -15.27 5.18
C LYS A 165 -11.37 -15.64 3.69
N PRO A 166 -10.79 -14.76 2.86
CA PRO A 166 -10.47 -15.08 1.47
C PRO A 166 -9.58 -16.31 1.34
N VAL A 167 -9.91 -17.18 0.38
CA VAL A 167 -9.14 -18.38 0.08
C VAL A 167 -7.96 -18.01 -0.85
N PRO A 168 -6.73 -18.44 -0.53
CA PRO A 168 -5.58 -18.30 -1.42
C PRO A 168 -5.82 -18.93 -2.81
N SER A 169 -5.40 -18.23 -3.86
CA SER A 169 -5.20 -18.79 -5.19
C SER A 169 -4.05 -19.81 -5.17
N THR A 170 -4.18 -20.85 -5.99
CA THR A 170 -3.11 -21.82 -6.26
C THR A 170 -2.06 -21.26 -7.21
N GLU A 171 -2.39 -20.22 -7.98
CA GLU A 171 -1.50 -19.62 -8.98
C GLU A 171 -0.81 -18.37 -8.45
N ARG A 172 0.50 -18.28 -8.69
CA ARG A 172 1.32 -17.10 -8.37
C ARG A 172 1.82 -16.46 -9.66
N ILE A 173 1.61 -15.15 -9.77
CA ILE A 173 2.02 -14.38 -10.95
C ILE A 173 3.43 -13.80 -10.72
N SER A 174 4.29 -13.88 -11.74
CA SER A 174 5.62 -13.27 -11.68
C SER A 174 5.57 -11.78 -12.00
N ALA A 175 6.55 -11.02 -11.51
CA ALA A 175 6.70 -9.61 -11.87
C ALA A 175 6.92 -9.42 -13.38
N GLY A 176 7.63 -10.35 -14.03
CA GLY A 176 7.86 -10.32 -15.47
C GLY A 176 6.57 -10.40 -16.27
N HIS A 177 5.58 -11.19 -15.83
CA HIS A 177 4.28 -11.25 -16.50
C HIS A 177 3.59 -9.88 -16.51
N ALA A 178 3.58 -9.17 -15.38
CA ALA A 178 2.95 -7.86 -15.28
C ALA A 178 3.73 -6.75 -16.02
N ILE A 179 5.07 -6.83 -16.03
CA ILE A 179 5.92 -5.88 -16.76
C ILE A 179 5.79 -6.05 -18.28
N ALA A 180 5.54 -7.29 -18.75
CA ALA A 180 5.34 -7.59 -20.16
C ALA A 180 3.94 -7.24 -20.67
N SER A 181 3.01 -6.85 -19.80
CA SER A 181 1.66 -6.46 -20.20
C SER A 181 1.72 -5.24 -21.13
N PRO A 182 1.01 -5.27 -22.28
CA PRO A 182 1.00 -4.15 -23.20
C PRO A 182 0.37 -2.93 -22.53
N MET A 183 1.05 -1.80 -22.62
CA MET A 183 0.55 -0.49 -22.22
C MET A 183 0.31 0.36 -23.47
N PRO A 184 -0.64 1.31 -23.46
CA PRO A 184 -0.75 2.29 -24.53
C PRO A 184 0.58 3.05 -24.67
N ASP A 185 1.11 3.15 -25.89
CA ASP A 185 2.40 3.83 -26.15
C ASP A 185 2.41 5.31 -25.69
N GLU A 186 1.24 5.92 -25.52
CA GLU A 186 1.04 7.32 -25.14
C GLU A 186 0.44 7.49 -23.73
N ASP A 187 0.48 6.47 -22.87
CA ASP A 187 0.00 6.63 -21.49
C ASP A 187 0.85 7.67 -20.74
N PRO A 188 0.28 8.82 -20.31
CA PRO A 188 1.03 9.88 -19.63
C PRO A 188 1.59 9.43 -18.27
N LEU A 189 1.10 8.31 -17.73
CA LEU A 189 1.60 7.69 -16.50
C LEU A 189 2.71 6.66 -16.75
N HIS A 190 2.98 6.28 -18.01
CA HIS A 190 4.11 5.43 -18.39
C HIS A 190 5.42 6.23 -18.40
N THR A 191 5.79 6.77 -17.24
CA THR A 191 6.94 7.65 -17.05
C THR A 191 7.85 7.16 -15.93
N TRP A 192 9.14 7.43 -16.06
CA TRP A 192 10.15 7.11 -15.06
C TRP A 192 11.22 8.20 -14.99
N PRO A 193 11.90 8.37 -13.84
CA PRO A 193 13.06 9.24 -13.77
C PRO A 193 14.15 8.73 -14.71
N ILE A 194 14.64 9.61 -15.61
CA ILE A 194 15.78 9.30 -16.49
C ILE A 194 17.07 9.35 -15.64
N PRO A 195 17.80 8.23 -15.46
CA PRO A 195 19.04 8.24 -14.70
C PRO A 195 20.10 9.12 -15.36
N ARG A 196 20.88 9.86 -14.57
CA ARG A 196 21.97 10.73 -15.05
C ARG A 196 23.23 10.58 -14.20
N GLY A 197 24.39 10.89 -14.80
CA GLY A 197 25.70 10.85 -14.15
C GLY A 197 25.96 9.53 -13.43
N VAL A 198 26.44 9.63 -12.18
CA VAL A 198 26.79 8.48 -11.33
C VAL A 198 25.65 7.45 -11.21
N ALA A 199 24.38 7.87 -11.20
CA ALA A 199 23.26 6.93 -11.12
C ALA A 199 23.11 6.06 -12.38
N ALA A 200 23.31 6.64 -13.56
CA ALA A 200 23.29 5.91 -14.83
C ALA A 200 24.44 4.91 -14.92
N GLU A 201 25.65 5.34 -14.53
CA GLU A 201 26.84 4.49 -14.50
C GLU A 201 26.66 3.30 -13.54
N ARG A 202 26.09 3.55 -12.34
CA ARG A 202 25.75 2.48 -11.39
C ARG A 202 24.77 1.47 -11.98
N ILE A 203 23.65 1.93 -12.56
CA ILE A 203 22.60 1.03 -13.08
C ILE A 203 23.14 0.17 -14.23
N ALA A 204 23.96 0.74 -15.11
CA ALA A 204 24.52 0.01 -16.26
C ALA A 204 25.43 -1.16 -15.85
N LEU A 205 26.05 -1.10 -14.67
CA LEU A 205 26.92 -2.16 -14.14
C LEU A 205 26.15 -3.30 -13.46
N ILE A 206 24.86 -3.14 -13.23
CA ILE A 206 24.04 -4.12 -12.50
C ILE A 206 23.44 -5.08 -13.53
N PRO A 207 23.83 -6.37 -13.55
CA PRO A 207 23.27 -7.36 -14.47
C PRO A 207 21.86 -7.76 -14.06
N GLU A 208 21.17 -8.56 -14.88
CA GLU A 208 19.90 -9.19 -14.51
C GLU A 208 19.99 -9.89 -13.15
N LYS A 209 18.94 -9.72 -12.32
CA LYS A 209 18.88 -10.20 -10.92
C LYS A 209 19.95 -9.62 -9.98
N GLY A 210 20.89 -8.81 -10.48
CA GLY A 210 21.95 -8.15 -9.73
C GLY A 210 21.45 -7.03 -8.81
N ASP A 211 22.36 -6.46 -8.04
CA ASP A 211 22.10 -5.35 -7.12
C ASP A 211 23.34 -4.48 -6.84
N LYS A 212 23.28 -3.61 -5.82
CA LYS A 212 24.40 -2.73 -5.47
C LYS A 212 25.76 -3.45 -5.30
N ARG A 213 25.78 -4.74 -4.96
CA ARG A 213 27.01 -5.52 -4.75
C ARG A 213 27.82 -5.66 -6.04
N ASP A 214 27.15 -5.64 -7.19
CA ASP A 214 27.82 -5.67 -8.49
C ASP A 214 28.62 -4.38 -8.74
N VAL A 215 28.02 -3.23 -8.44
CA VAL A 215 28.72 -1.94 -8.49
C VAL A 215 29.87 -1.90 -7.49
N MET A 216 29.67 -2.41 -6.26
CA MET A 216 30.72 -2.47 -5.24
C MET A 216 31.94 -3.29 -5.68
N ARG A 217 31.71 -4.35 -6.47
CA ARG A 217 32.76 -5.21 -7.00
C ARG A 217 33.42 -4.63 -8.24
N LEU A 218 32.64 -4.11 -9.18
CA LEU A 218 33.11 -3.70 -10.51
C LEU A 218 33.61 -2.25 -10.54
N ALA A 219 33.01 -1.36 -9.75
CA ALA A 219 33.34 0.06 -9.72
C ALA A 219 33.23 0.65 -8.30
N PRO A 220 34.17 0.31 -7.38
CA PRO A 220 34.18 0.83 -6.02
C PRO A 220 34.18 2.37 -5.93
N HIS A 221 34.81 3.04 -6.90
CA HIS A 221 34.87 4.51 -6.99
C HIS A 221 33.49 5.17 -7.20
N LEU A 222 32.50 4.42 -7.71
CA LEU A 222 31.12 4.89 -7.85
C LEU A 222 30.30 4.71 -6.57
N CYS A 223 30.82 4.02 -5.55
CA CYS A 223 30.08 3.73 -4.34
C CYS A 223 30.07 4.91 -3.37
N PRO A 224 28.91 5.33 -2.85
CA PRO A 224 28.88 6.35 -1.81
C PRO A 224 29.47 5.78 -0.50
N PRO A 225 30.00 6.64 0.40
CA PRO A 225 30.60 6.18 1.66
C PRO A 225 29.67 5.30 2.52
N SER A 226 28.36 5.52 2.43
CA SER A 226 27.35 4.72 3.14
C SER A 226 27.35 3.25 2.74
N TRP A 227 27.68 2.90 1.49
CA TRP A 227 27.72 1.51 1.06
C TRP A 227 28.91 0.76 1.63
N VAL A 228 30.04 1.45 1.79
CA VAL A 228 31.23 0.88 2.43
C VAL A 228 30.95 0.62 3.91
N LYS A 229 30.29 1.57 4.60
CA LYS A 229 29.91 1.43 6.02
C LYS A 229 28.89 0.32 6.28
N VAL A 230 27.88 0.20 5.42
CA VAL A 230 26.80 -0.81 5.55
C VAL A 230 27.22 -2.18 4.98
N GLY A 231 28.26 -2.22 4.13
CA GLY A 231 28.77 -3.42 3.51
C GLY A 231 27.71 -4.17 2.68
N CYS A 232 27.70 -5.50 2.81
CA CYS A 232 26.77 -6.40 2.13
C CYS A 232 25.36 -6.43 2.76
N GLN A 233 25.04 -5.57 3.72
CA GLN A 233 23.68 -5.45 4.26
C GLN A 233 22.79 -4.60 3.33
N ALA A 234 21.46 -4.68 3.49
CA ALA A 234 20.49 -4.04 2.58
C ALA A 234 20.68 -4.48 1.11
N THR A 235 20.74 -5.80 0.87
CA THR A 235 20.97 -6.43 -0.44
C THR A 235 19.88 -6.15 -1.48
N ASP A 236 18.73 -5.62 -1.06
CA ASP A 236 17.65 -5.30 -1.98
C ASP A 236 17.80 -3.95 -2.66
N VAL A 237 18.66 -3.05 -2.20
CA VAL A 237 18.79 -1.71 -2.81
C VAL A 237 19.58 -1.78 -4.12
N TRP A 238 19.19 -0.94 -5.08
CA TRP A 238 19.68 -0.95 -6.45
C TRP A 238 19.54 -2.32 -7.12
N GLY A 239 18.59 -3.14 -6.66
CA GLY A 239 18.34 -4.44 -7.24
C GLY A 239 17.49 -4.35 -8.51
N ARG A 240 17.81 -5.18 -9.51
CA ARG A 240 16.89 -5.49 -10.61
C ARG A 240 15.84 -6.48 -10.16
N ILE A 241 14.59 -6.23 -10.52
CA ILE A 241 13.49 -7.16 -10.28
C ILE A 241 13.78 -8.48 -11.01
N ASP A 242 13.58 -9.61 -10.33
CA ASP A 242 13.63 -10.92 -10.97
C ASP A 242 12.33 -11.15 -11.75
N PRO A 243 12.35 -11.22 -13.09
CA PRO A 243 11.13 -11.38 -13.88
C PRO A 243 10.45 -12.74 -13.68
N ALA A 244 11.18 -13.74 -13.17
CA ALA A 244 10.66 -15.09 -12.91
C ALA A 244 10.01 -15.24 -11.53
N ALA A 245 10.15 -14.24 -10.64
CA ALA A 245 9.60 -14.25 -9.30
C ALA A 245 8.58 -13.11 -9.11
N PRO A 246 7.69 -13.18 -8.11
CA PRO A 246 6.93 -12.03 -7.66
C PRO A 246 7.87 -10.89 -7.22
N ALA A 247 7.44 -9.65 -7.42
CA ALA A 247 8.21 -8.49 -6.97
C ALA A 247 8.25 -8.42 -5.43
N ASN A 248 9.31 -7.82 -4.89
CA ASN A 248 9.30 -7.36 -3.50
C ASN A 248 8.23 -6.26 -3.31
N THR A 249 7.87 -5.96 -2.06
CA THR A 249 6.90 -4.90 -1.77
C THR A 249 7.28 -3.57 -2.44
N ILE A 250 6.41 -3.11 -3.33
CA ILE A 250 6.50 -1.79 -3.97
C ILE A 250 6.00 -0.74 -2.97
N ARG A 251 6.81 0.30 -2.77
CA ARG A 251 6.57 1.39 -1.80
C ARG A 251 6.41 2.70 -2.54
N CYS A 252 5.91 3.73 -1.86
CA CYS A 252 5.67 5.07 -2.43
C CYS A 252 6.93 5.80 -2.97
N THR A 253 8.12 5.21 -2.81
CA THR A 253 9.40 5.74 -3.32
C THR A 253 10.08 4.77 -4.28
N PHE A 254 9.30 3.97 -5.02
CA PHE A 254 9.81 2.97 -5.96
C PHE A 254 10.65 3.56 -7.10
N GLN A 255 10.44 4.84 -7.42
CA GLN A 255 11.25 5.64 -8.35
C GLN A 255 12.69 5.87 -7.88
N ASN A 256 13.03 5.48 -6.64
CA ASN A 256 14.38 5.62 -6.10
C ASN A 256 15.03 4.24 -5.90
N PRO A 257 16.05 3.87 -6.71
CA PRO A 257 16.70 2.57 -6.60
C PRO A 257 17.44 2.39 -5.26
N SER A 258 17.80 3.46 -4.56
CA SER A 258 18.39 3.34 -3.21
C SER A 258 17.44 2.85 -2.14
N LYS A 259 16.13 2.75 -2.44
CA LYS A 259 15.12 2.33 -1.49
C LYS A 259 14.82 0.84 -1.57
N GLY A 260 15.06 0.17 -2.70
CA GLY A 260 14.77 -1.27 -2.83
C GLY A 260 15.03 -1.81 -4.23
N ARG A 261 14.51 -3.01 -4.48
CA ARG A 261 14.68 -3.75 -5.73
C ARG A 261 13.64 -3.25 -6.73
N TYR A 262 13.91 -2.09 -7.30
CA TYR A 262 12.97 -1.35 -8.15
C TYR A 262 13.50 -1.07 -9.55
N LEU A 263 14.69 -1.58 -9.91
CA LEU A 263 15.19 -1.47 -11.28
C LEU A 263 14.45 -2.44 -12.19
N HIS A 264 14.17 -1.98 -13.42
CA HIS A 264 13.59 -2.82 -14.46
C HIS A 264 14.46 -4.07 -14.68
N PRO A 265 13.86 -5.25 -14.95
CA PRO A 265 14.60 -6.49 -15.16
C PRO A 265 15.75 -6.38 -16.16
N THR A 266 15.55 -5.63 -17.25
CA THR A 266 16.49 -5.51 -18.37
C THR A 266 16.87 -4.07 -18.74
N ALA A 267 16.08 -3.07 -18.36
CA ALA A 267 16.25 -1.69 -18.84
C ALA A 267 16.99 -0.86 -17.80
N ASN A 268 17.77 0.13 -18.23
CA ASN A 268 18.54 0.99 -17.32
C ASN A 268 17.67 2.11 -16.72
N ARG A 269 16.61 1.72 -16.03
CA ARG A 269 15.63 2.60 -15.38
C ARG A 269 14.98 1.92 -14.18
N THR A 270 14.30 2.67 -13.33
CA THR A 270 13.33 2.09 -12.39
C THR A 270 12.09 1.62 -13.14
N LEU A 271 11.19 0.92 -12.43
CA LEU A 271 9.81 0.71 -12.88
C LEU A 271 9.22 2.01 -13.42
#